data_AF-A0A6B2G419-F1
#
_entry.id   AF-A0A6B2G419-F1
#
_cell.length_a   1.000
_cell.length_b   1.000
_cell.length_c   1.000
_cell.angle_alpha   90.00
_cell.angle_beta   90.00
_cell.angle_gamma   90.00
#
_symmetry.space_group_name_H-M   'P 1'
#
loop_
_entity.id
_entity.type
_entity.pdbx_description
1 polymer ?
#
loop_
_entity_poly.entity_id
_entity_poly.type
_entity_poly.pdbx_seq_one_letter_code
_entity_poly.pdbx_strand_id
1 'polypeptide(L)'
;FLQCFNNSPDETIFYRYALDRENTINSCVMIQPVLYSYSFDSAPQPVLLDSSSIKPDVILFLDTYFHVLICLGETISLWIKQGYDKDPNYASFSQFLEAPVYEAQEIIRDRMPVPRYIYTENGASQARFLSAKVNPSQTYTNPNDWQSGGAGGVMVLTDEISLQAFIDHLKKLVVTPT
;
A
#
# COMPACT_ATOMS: atom_id res chain seq x y z
N PHE A 1 0.01 5.00 15.54
CA PHE A 1 0.66 5.61 16.72
C PHE A 1 -0.23 6.60 17.45
N LEU A 2 -0.83 7.57 16.74
CA LEU A 2 -1.67 8.61 17.34
C LEU A 2 -3.15 8.23 17.36
N GLN A 3 -3.71 7.93 16.19
CA GLN A 3 -5.06 7.37 16.07
C GLN A 3 -5.03 5.89 16.47
N CYS A 4 -5.79 5.54 17.50
CA CYS A 4 -5.83 4.19 18.08
C CYS A 4 -7.17 3.48 17.82
N PHE A 5 -8.05 4.08 17.01
CA PHE A 5 -9.29 3.43 16.59
C PHE A 5 -8.96 2.12 15.85
N ASN A 6 -9.78 1.09 16.06
CA ASN A 6 -9.59 -0.26 15.50
C ASN A 6 -8.25 -0.94 15.88
N ASN A 7 -7.62 -0.52 16.97
CA ASN A 7 -6.50 -1.21 17.59
C ASN A 7 -6.81 -1.48 19.06
N SER A 8 -6.33 -2.60 19.59
CA SER A 8 -6.34 -2.84 21.03
C SER A 8 -5.34 -1.93 21.76
N PRO A 9 -5.50 -1.71 23.08
CA PRO A 9 -4.50 -1.01 23.89
C PRO A 9 -3.11 -1.65 23.81
N ASP A 10 -3.05 -2.99 23.83
CA ASP A 10 -1.79 -3.74 23.78
C ASP A 10 -1.09 -3.58 22.43
N GLU A 11 -1.81 -3.67 21.31
CA GLU A 11 -1.25 -3.38 19.97
C GLU A 11 -0.72 -1.95 19.89
N THR A 12 -1.45 -0.98 20.45
CA THR A 12 -1.03 0.42 20.46
C THR A 12 0.28 0.61 21.22
N ILE A 13 0.40 -0.02 22.40
CA ILE A 13 1.64 0.01 23.20
C ILE A 13 2.77 -0.66 22.44
N PHE A 14 2.53 -1.83 21.84
CA PHE A 14 3.52 -2.56 21.05
C PHE A 14 4.06 -1.71 19.90
N TYR A 15 3.20 -1.06 19.12
CA TYR A 15 3.63 -0.20 18.02
C TYR A 15 4.47 0.97 18.54
N ARG A 16 4.03 1.68 19.59
CA ARG A 16 4.79 2.81 20.16
C ARG A 16 6.14 2.38 20.69
N TYR A 17 6.18 1.26 21.41
CA TYR A 17 7.42 0.68 21.92
C TYR A 17 8.41 0.37 20.80
N ALA A 18 7.95 -0.21 19.68
CA ALA A 18 8.82 -0.48 18.54
C ALA A 18 9.37 0.82 17.93
N LEU A 19 8.53 1.85 17.75
CA LEU A 19 8.94 3.15 17.22
C LEU A 19 10.01 3.83 18.10
N ASP A 20 9.88 3.75 19.42
CA ASP A 20 10.83 4.37 20.36
C ASP A 20 12.19 3.66 20.42
N ARG A 21 12.30 2.44 19.87
CA ARG A 21 13.52 1.63 19.88
C ARG A 21 14.24 1.53 18.55
N GLU A 22 13.55 1.84 17.46
CA GLU A 22 14.07 1.66 16.11
C GLU A 22 14.93 2.82 15.61
N ASN A 23 15.76 2.52 14.60
CA ASN A 23 16.59 3.52 13.97
C ASN A 23 15.77 4.48 13.09
N THR A 24 16.40 5.56 12.61
CA THR A 24 15.72 6.57 11.78
C THR A 24 15.07 5.99 10.53
N ILE A 25 15.73 5.05 9.85
CA ILE A 25 15.22 4.46 8.60
C ILE A 25 13.93 3.68 8.87
N ASN A 26 13.96 2.78 9.85
CA ASN A 26 12.81 1.97 10.25
C ASN A 26 11.66 2.83 10.80
N SER A 27 11.99 3.85 11.60
CA SER A 27 11.00 4.82 12.10
C SER A 27 10.35 5.63 10.98
N CYS A 28 11.09 5.99 9.93
CA CYS A 28 10.50 6.61 8.74
C CYS A 28 9.53 5.67 8.03
N VAL A 29 9.88 4.39 7.83
CA VAL A 29 9.00 3.38 7.22
C VAL A 29 7.73 3.15 8.06
N MET A 30 7.87 3.17 9.40
CA MET A 30 6.73 3.07 10.31
C MET A 30 5.75 4.24 10.18
N ILE A 31 6.26 5.48 10.02
CA ILE A 31 5.44 6.70 9.93
C ILE A 31 4.83 6.84 8.53
N GLN A 32 5.64 6.65 7.50
CA GLN A 32 5.25 6.70 6.09
C GLN A 32 5.67 5.39 5.42
N PRO A 33 4.75 4.42 5.31
CA PRO A 33 5.00 3.15 4.62
C PRO A 33 5.51 3.35 3.20
N VAL A 34 6.35 2.43 2.76
CA VAL A 34 6.90 2.44 1.40
C VAL A 34 6.03 1.55 0.51
N LEU A 35 5.72 2.04 -0.68
CA LEU A 35 4.95 1.32 -1.69
C LEU A 35 5.78 1.20 -2.97
N TYR A 36 6.02 -0.02 -3.42
CA TYR A 36 6.65 -0.32 -4.71
C TYR A 36 5.61 -0.88 -5.68
N SER A 37 5.73 -0.51 -6.94
CA SER A 37 4.95 -1.05 -8.04
C SER A 37 5.85 -1.88 -8.94
N TYR A 38 5.40 -3.11 -9.17
CA TYR A 38 5.98 -4.06 -10.10
C TYR A 38 5.05 -4.14 -11.31
N SER A 39 5.55 -3.83 -12.50
CA SER A 39 4.83 -4.00 -13.76
C SER A 39 5.66 -4.85 -14.73
N PHE A 40 5.02 -5.36 -15.78
CA PHE A 40 5.74 -6.12 -16.82
C PHE A 40 6.68 -5.26 -17.65
N ASP A 41 6.30 -4.00 -17.89
CA ASP A 41 6.98 -3.13 -18.84
C ASP A 41 8.12 -2.32 -18.21
N SER A 42 8.25 -2.33 -16.88
CA SER A 42 9.25 -1.52 -16.18
C SER A 42 9.82 -2.21 -14.96
N ALA A 43 11.05 -1.83 -14.60
CA ALA A 43 11.67 -2.27 -13.36
C ALA A 43 10.85 -1.82 -12.13
N PRO A 44 10.96 -2.52 -10.99
CA PRO A 44 10.27 -2.14 -9.76
C PRO A 44 10.60 -0.71 -9.37
N GLN A 45 9.56 0.09 -9.12
CA GLN A 45 9.72 1.52 -8.84
C GLN A 45 8.90 1.96 -7.62
N PRO A 46 9.42 2.88 -6.81
CA PRO A 46 8.66 3.46 -5.71
C PRO A 46 7.50 4.29 -6.28
N VAL A 47 6.31 4.11 -5.71
CA VAL A 47 5.10 4.85 -6.08
C VAL A 47 4.54 5.57 -4.85
N LEU A 48 3.70 6.57 -5.09
CA LEU A 48 3.03 7.28 -4.00
C LEU A 48 2.11 6.32 -3.24
N LEU A 49 2.06 6.45 -1.92
CA LEU A 49 1.13 5.74 -1.05
C LEU A 49 -0.27 6.36 -1.21
N ASP A 50 -0.85 6.17 -2.38
CA ASP A 50 -2.04 6.85 -2.87
C ASP A 50 -2.96 5.86 -3.60
N SER A 51 -4.25 6.11 -3.55
CA SER A 51 -5.25 5.22 -4.16
C SER A 51 -5.13 5.13 -5.69
N SER A 52 -4.56 6.15 -6.33
CA SER A 52 -4.23 6.15 -7.76
C SER A 52 -3.10 5.19 -8.16
N SER A 53 -2.29 4.73 -7.20
CA SER A 53 -1.25 3.72 -7.44
C SER A 53 -1.82 2.30 -7.54
N ILE A 54 -3.06 2.08 -7.11
CA ILE A 54 -3.73 0.77 -7.17
C ILE A 54 -4.30 0.56 -8.57
N LYS A 55 -3.53 -0.14 -9.42
CA LYS A 55 -3.86 -0.42 -10.82
C LYS A 55 -4.09 -1.92 -11.05
N PRO A 56 -4.88 -2.32 -12.05
CA PRO A 56 -5.20 -3.72 -12.30
C PRO A 56 -4.04 -4.56 -12.85
N ASP A 57 -3.06 -3.92 -13.49
CA ASP A 57 -1.95 -4.51 -14.25
C ASP A 57 -0.62 -4.55 -13.50
N VAL A 58 -0.60 -4.18 -12.21
CA VAL A 58 0.63 -4.12 -11.39
C VAL A 58 0.52 -4.96 -10.12
N ILE A 59 1.66 -5.39 -9.58
CA ILE A 59 1.76 -5.90 -8.20
C ILE A 59 2.24 -4.76 -7.32
N LEU A 60 1.56 -4.56 -6.20
CA LEU A 60 1.99 -3.61 -5.18
C LEU A 60 2.66 -4.33 -4.03
N PHE A 61 3.85 -3.86 -3.67
CA PHE A 61 4.58 -4.29 -2.50
C PHE A 61 4.56 -3.16 -1.46
N LEU A 62 3.90 -3.40 -0.34
CA LEU A 62 3.75 -2.45 0.76
C LEU A 62 4.57 -2.92 1.96
N ASP A 63 5.45 -2.04 2.44
CA ASP A 63 6.17 -2.22 3.69
C ASP A 63 5.71 -1.16 4.71
N THR A 64 5.06 -1.62 5.78
CA THR A 64 4.60 -0.78 6.91
C THR A 64 5.47 -0.93 8.16
N TYR A 65 6.66 -1.50 8.02
CA TYR A 65 7.47 -2.04 9.11
C TYR A 65 6.89 -3.30 9.76
N PHE A 66 5.64 -3.24 10.25
CA PHE A 66 4.96 -4.33 10.96
C PHE A 66 4.28 -5.35 10.03
N HIS A 67 3.99 -4.95 8.80
CA HIS A 67 3.42 -5.80 7.76
C HIS A 67 4.24 -5.65 6.48
N VAL A 68 4.52 -6.79 5.85
CA VAL A 68 5.03 -6.88 4.48
C VAL A 68 3.90 -7.46 3.65
N LEU A 69 3.34 -6.65 2.75
CA LEU A 69 2.12 -6.97 2.02
C LEU A 69 2.37 -6.94 0.52
N ILE A 70 1.97 -8.03 -0.16
CA ILE A 70 1.93 -8.13 -1.61
C ILE A 70 0.46 -8.12 -2.03
N CYS A 71 0.08 -7.16 -2.86
CA CYS A 71 -1.26 -7.04 -3.42
C CYS A 71 -1.21 -7.17 -4.95
N LEU A 72 -1.89 -8.18 -5.48
CA LEU A 72 -2.01 -8.40 -6.92
C LEU A 72 -3.12 -7.53 -7.51
N GLY A 73 -2.82 -6.83 -8.60
CA GLY A 73 -3.84 -6.20 -9.45
C GLY A 73 -4.82 -7.23 -10.03
N GLU A 74 -6.00 -6.77 -10.41
CA GLU A 74 -7.10 -7.61 -10.91
C GLU A 74 -6.71 -8.46 -12.13
N THR A 75 -5.98 -7.87 -13.08
CA THR A 75 -5.54 -8.56 -14.30
C THR A 75 -4.52 -9.65 -13.96
N ILE A 76 -3.57 -9.37 -13.06
CA ILE A 76 -2.56 -10.34 -12.64
C ILE A 76 -3.20 -11.50 -11.86
N SER A 77 -4.13 -11.21 -10.95
CA SER A 77 -4.92 -12.21 -10.25
C SER A 77 -5.68 -13.10 -11.24
N LEU A 78 -6.29 -12.52 -12.27
CA LEU A 78 -6.99 -13.27 -13.31
C LEU A 78 -6.04 -14.21 -14.08
N TRP A 79 -4.86 -13.75 -14.44
CA TRP A 79 -3.85 -14.57 -15.13
C TRP A 79 -3.35 -15.75 -14.28
N ILE A 80 -3.19 -15.56 -12.96
CA ILE A 80 -2.89 -16.66 -12.03
C ILE A 80 -4.06 -17.66 -11.98
N LYS A 81 -5.30 -17.17 -11.90
CA LYS A 81 -6.51 -18.03 -11.89
C LYS A 81 -6.66 -18.82 -13.19
N GLN A 82 -6.19 -18.28 -14.31
CA GLN A 82 -6.14 -18.96 -15.61
C GLN A 82 -4.96 -19.96 -15.73
N GLY A 83 -4.03 -19.97 -14.77
CA GLY A 83 -2.93 -20.91 -14.70
C GLY A 83 -1.70 -20.52 -15.53
N TYR A 84 -1.59 -19.26 -15.96
CA TYR A 84 -0.42 -18.80 -16.73
C TYR A 84 0.87 -18.82 -15.92
N ASP A 85 0.79 -18.80 -14.58
CA ASP A 85 1.93 -18.97 -13.67
C ASP A 85 2.57 -20.37 -13.74
N LYS A 86 1.84 -21.37 -14.24
CA LYS A 86 2.29 -22.77 -14.31
C LYS A 86 2.64 -23.22 -15.73
N ASP A 87 2.28 -22.42 -16.73
CA ASP A 87 2.54 -22.74 -18.12
C ASP A 87 4.01 -22.40 -18.45
N PRO A 88 4.83 -23.37 -18.88
CA PRO A 88 6.23 -23.13 -19.25
C PRO A 88 6.41 -22.08 -20.35
N ASN A 89 5.39 -21.84 -21.19
CA ASN A 89 5.43 -20.82 -22.22
C ASN A 89 5.43 -19.38 -21.64
N TYR A 90 4.97 -19.23 -20.39
CA TYR A 90 4.90 -17.95 -19.68
C TYR A 90 5.85 -17.93 -18.47
N ALA A 91 7.03 -18.56 -18.57
CA ALA A 91 8.01 -18.59 -17.48
C ALA A 91 8.42 -17.19 -16.96
N SER A 92 8.37 -16.15 -17.81
CA SER A 92 8.58 -14.76 -17.40
C SER A 92 7.51 -14.25 -16.44
N PHE A 93 6.27 -14.72 -16.56
CA PHE A 93 5.18 -14.40 -15.64
C PHE A 93 5.46 -14.99 -14.25
N SER A 94 5.89 -16.25 -14.18
CA SER A 94 6.28 -16.88 -12.90
C SER A 94 7.44 -16.14 -12.23
N GLN A 95 8.49 -15.77 -12.99
CA GLN A 95 9.61 -14.97 -12.48
C GLN A 95 9.16 -13.60 -11.97
N PHE A 96 8.24 -12.95 -12.68
CA PHE A 96 7.64 -11.68 -12.26
C PHE A 96 6.91 -11.80 -10.92
N LEU A 97 6.18 -12.89 -10.68
CA LEU A 97 5.50 -13.14 -9.40
C LEU A 97 6.47 -13.42 -8.25
N GLU A 98 7.62 -14.05 -8.53
CA GLU A 98 8.64 -14.37 -7.52
C GLU A 98 9.41 -13.15 -7.03
N ALA A 99 9.61 -12.13 -7.88
CA ALA A 99 10.39 -10.93 -7.54
C ALA A 99 9.94 -10.23 -6.23
N PRO A 100 8.66 -9.85 -6.05
CA PRO A 100 8.21 -9.24 -4.78
C PRO A 100 8.23 -10.22 -3.60
N VAL A 101 8.12 -11.53 -3.85
CA VAL A 101 8.21 -12.56 -2.79
C VAL A 101 9.64 -12.67 -2.27
N TYR A 102 10.63 -12.61 -3.15
CA TYR A 102 12.04 -12.58 -2.76
C TYR A 102 12.35 -11.36 -1.89
N GLU A 103 11.92 -10.17 -2.32
CA GLU A 103 12.10 -8.94 -1.54
C GLU A 103 11.42 -9.04 -0.17
N ALA A 104 10.22 -9.62 -0.10
CA ALA A 104 9.53 -9.84 1.18
C ALA A 104 10.35 -10.72 2.12
N GLN A 105 10.94 -11.81 1.60
CA GLN A 105 11.72 -12.75 2.41
C GLN A 105 12.97 -12.12 3.00
N GLU A 106 13.66 -11.28 2.23
CA GLU A 106 14.86 -10.57 2.72
C GLU A 106 14.48 -9.61 3.86
N ILE A 107 13.38 -8.85 3.73
CA ILE A 107 12.90 -7.98 4.82
C ILE A 107 12.50 -8.80 6.05
N ILE A 108 11.76 -9.89 5.87
CA ILE A 108 11.29 -10.75 6.96
C ILE A 108 12.45 -11.38 7.72
N ARG A 109 13.54 -11.74 7.02
CA ARG A 109 14.71 -12.38 7.63
C ARG A 109 15.45 -11.44 8.60
N ASP A 110 15.58 -10.17 8.23
CA ASP A 110 16.46 -9.24 8.94
C ASP A 110 15.72 -8.40 9.99
N ARG A 111 14.40 -8.23 9.87
CA ARG A 111 13.62 -7.31 10.71
C ARG A 111 13.16 -7.93 12.03
N MET A 112 13.28 -7.15 13.11
CA MET A 112 12.78 -7.49 14.44
C MET A 112 11.92 -6.35 15.01
N PRO A 113 10.68 -6.60 15.46
CA PRO A 113 9.97 -7.88 15.42
C PRO A 113 9.65 -8.33 13.99
N VAL A 114 9.53 -9.64 13.81
CA VAL A 114 9.21 -10.25 12.51
C VAL A 114 7.88 -9.68 11.99
N PRO A 115 7.85 -9.07 10.80
CA PRO A 115 6.63 -8.50 10.26
C PRO A 115 5.66 -9.60 9.84
N ARG A 116 4.36 -9.28 9.92
CA ARG A 116 3.32 -10.16 9.38
C ARG A 116 3.35 -10.11 7.86
N TYR A 117 3.58 -11.26 7.24
CA TYR A 117 3.48 -11.42 5.79
C TYR A 117 2.02 -11.53 5.34
N ILE A 118 1.63 -10.76 4.32
CA ILE A 118 0.29 -10.77 3.73
C ILE A 118 0.44 -10.89 2.22
N TYR A 119 -0.19 -11.91 1.63
CA TYR A 119 -0.30 -12.07 0.19
C TYR A 119 -1.78 -12.03 -0.20
N THR A 120 -2.17 -11.09 -1.05
CA THR A 120 -3.57 -10.83 -1.37
C THR A 120 -3.76 -10.31 -2.79
N GLU A 121 -5.01 -10.14 -3.19
CA GLU A 121 -5.42 -9.59 -4.49
C GLU A 121 -6.39 -8.43 -4.28
N ASN A 122 -6.49 -7.55 -5.27
CA ASN A 122 -7.43 -6.45 -5.22
C ASN A 122 -8.87 -6.96 -5.00
N GLY A 123 -9.63 -6.27 -4.15
CA GLY A 123 -10.99 -6.68 -3.77
C GLY A 123 -11.10 -7.81 -2.73
N ALA A 124 -9.99 -8.49 -2.37
CA ALA A 124 -10.02 -9.50 -1.32
C ALA A 124 -10.00 -8.89 0.10
N SER A 125 -10.42 -9.67 1.10
CA SER A 125 -10.58 -9.18 2.47
C SER A 125 -9.30 -8.63 3.11
N GLN A 126 -8.13 -9.15 2.75
CA GLN A 126 -6.83 -8.71 3.28
C GLN A 126 -6.28 -7.47 2.54
N ALA A 127 -6.82 -7.11 1.37
CA ALA A 127 -6.45 -5.88 0.66
C ALA A 127 -6.75 -4.62 1.49
N ARG A 128 -7.66 -4.71 2.47
CA ARG A 128 -7.95 -3.63 3.42
C ARG A 128 -6.72 -3.11 4.16
N PHE A 129 -5.69 -3.93 4.37
CA PHE A 129 -4.43 -3.50 4.99
C PHE A 129 -3.68 -2.49 4.12
N LEU A 130 -3.79 -2.59 2.80
CA LEU A 130 -3.31 -1.58 1.85
C LEU A 130 -4.27 -0.39 1.81
N SER A 131 -5.57 -0.63 1.63
CA SER A 131 -6.58 0.45 1.50
C SER A 131 -6.64 1.38 2.71
N ALA A 132 -6.36 0.87 3.92
CA ALA A 132 -6.32 1.67 5.16
C ALA A 132 -5.03 2.51 5.32
N LYS A 133 -4.06 2.37 4.41
CA LYS A 133 -2.78 3.11 4.45
C LYS A 133 -2.61 4.08 3.30
N VAL A 134 -3.35 3.91 2.21
CA VAL A 134 -3.27 4.80 1.05
C VAL A 134 -4.03 6.10 1.28
N ASN A 135 -3.48 7.18 0.75
CA ASN A 135 -4.14 8.47 0.71
C ASN A 135 -5.40 8.42 -0.20
N PRO A 136 -6.57 8.88 0.28
CA PRO A 136 -7.83 8.85 -0.48
C PRO A 136 -7.92 10.02 -1.47
N SER A 137 -7.05 10.03 -2.50
CA SER A 137 -7.10 11.08 -3.54
C SER A 137 -8.32 11.00 -4.45
N GLN A 138 -8.91 9.81 -4.60
CA GLN A 138 -10.18 9.61 -5.29
C GLN A 138 -11.27 9.38 -4.24
N THR A 139 -12.20 10.33 -4.11
CA THR A 139 -13.23 10.30 -3.05
C THR A 139 -14.60 9.99 -3.64
N TYR A 140 -15.39 9.23 -2.88
CA TYR A 140 -16.76 8.91 -3.23
C TYR A 140 -17.72 10.11 -3.12
N THR A 141 -17.28 11.19 -2.47
CA THR A 141 -18.09 12.39 -2.22
C THR A 141 -18.10 13.37 -3.40
N ASN A 142 -17.16 13.25 -4.34
CA ASN A 142 -17.07 14.10 -5.52
C ASN A 142 -17.76 13.41 -6.72
N PRO A 143 -18.88 13.94 -7.24
CA PRO A 143 -19.59 13.33 -8.37
C PRO A 143 -18.70 13.17 -9.62
N ASN A 144 -17.68 14.01 -9.78
CA ASN A 144 -16.74 13.94 -10.89
C ASN A 144 -15.82 12.70 -10.81
N ASP A 145 -15.49 12.24 -9.60
CA ASP A 145 -14.69 11.01 -9.39
C ASP A 145 -15.55 9.76 -9.66
N TRP A 146 -16.86 9.83 -9.39
CA TRP A 146 -17.85 8.81 -9.77
C TRP A 146 -18.08 8.72 -11.28
N GLN A 147 -18.08 9.86 -11.98
CA GLN A 147 -18.36 9.93 -13.42
C GLN A 147 -17.13 9.58 -14.27
N SER A 148 -15.93 9.78 -13.71
CA SER A 148 -14.66 9.35 -14.28
C SER A 148 -14.38 7.86 -14.01
N GLY A 149 -15.30 6.99 -14.45
CA GLY A 149 -15.13 5.52 -14.45
C GLY A 149 -13.96 5.00 -15.30
N GLY A 150 -12.91 5.80 -15.49
CA GLY A 150 -11.72 5.54 -16.30
C GLY A 150 -10.42 6.16 -15.77
N ALA A 151 -10.39 6.83 -14.60
CA ALA A 151 -9.14 7.31 -14.01
C ALA A 151 -8.44 6.27 -13.12
N GLY A 152 -8.40 5.00 -13.58
CA GLY A 152 -7.41 3.96 -13.25
C GLY A 152 -7.04 3.65 -11.79
N GLY A 153 -7.72 4.19 -10.78
CA GLY A 153 -7.40 4.04 -9.37
C GLY A 153 -8.57 3.46 -8.57
N VAL A 154 -8.28 2.96 -7.38
CA VAL A 154 -9.32 2.43 -6.48
C VAL A 154 -9.88 3.56 -5.63
N MET A 155 -11.21 3.66 -5.57
CA MET A 155 -11.88 4.61 -4.68
C MET A 155 -11.82 4.10 -3.23
N VAL A 156 -11.25 4.91 -2.33
CA VAL A 156 -11.17 4.57 -0.91
C VAL A 156 -12.41 5.12 -0.20
N LEU A 157 -13.21 4.23 0.39
CA LEU A 157 -14.45 4.59 1.09
C LEU A 157 -14.13 5.11 2.50
N THR A 158 -13.73 6.38 2.60
CA THR A 158 -13.38 7.03 3.86
C THR A 158 -13.73 8.52 3.87
N ASP A 159 -14.05 9.05 5.06
CA ASP A 159 -14.24 10.48 5.31
C ASP A 159 -12.94 11.20 5.69
N GLU A 160 -11.81 10.48 5.68
CA GLU A 160 -10.50 11.09 5.91
C GLU A 160 -10.13 12.06 4.80
N ILE A 161 -9.44 13.14 5.20
CA ILE A 161 -8.99 14.17 4.26
C ILE A 161 -7.83 13.65 3.40
N SER A 162 -7.83 14.00 2.12
CA SER A 162 -6.69 13.74 1.25
C SER A 162 -5.50 14.62 1.63
N LEU A 163 -4.29 14.18 1.31
CA LEU A 163 -3.06 14.95 1.48
C LEU A 163 -3.16 16.33 0.80
N GLN A 164 -3.76 16.39 -0.38
CA GLN A 164 -3.97 17.64 -1.10
C GLN A 164 -4.84 18.62 -0.29
N ALA A 165 -5.98 18.15 0.24
CA ALA A 165 -6.85 18.98 1.08
C ALA A 165 -6.14 19.46 2.36
N PHE A 166 -5.34 18.58 2.98
CA PHE A 166 -4.51 18.95 4.14
C PHE A 166 -3.51 20.07 3.80
N ILE A 167 -2.76 19.92 2.71
CA ILE A 167 -1.77 20.90 2.26
C ILE A 167 -2.44 22.24 1.91
N ASP A 168 -3.60 22.23 1.26
CA ASP A 168 -4.30 23.46 0.90
C ASP A 168 -4.84 24.20 2.13
N HIS A 169 -5.31 23.48 3.15
CA HIS A 169 -5.68 24.08 4.42
C HIS A 169 -4.47 24.65 5.16
N LEU A 170 -3.35 23.90 5.20
CA LEU A 170 -2.10 24.36 5.80
C LEU A 170 -1.60 25.66 5.14
N LYS A 171 -1.56 25.71 3.81
CA LYS A 171 -1.16 26.91 3.07
C LYS A 171 -2.01 28.12 3.45
N LYS A 172 -3.33 27.98 3.54
CA LYS A 172 -4.25 29.06 3.93
C LYS A 172 -3.93 29.60 5.33
N LEU A 173 -3.71 28.70 6.31
CA LEU A 173 -3.40 29.11 7.68
C LEU A 173 -2.05 29.82 7.77
N VAL A 174 -1.03 29.32 7.07
CA VAL A 174 0.33 29.90 7.10
C VAL A 174 0.36 31.34 6.55
N VAL A 175 -0.47 31.66 5.55
CA VAL A 175 -0.52 33.00 4.96
C VAL A 175 -1.52 33.94 5.64
N THR A 176 -2.31 33.46 6.60
CA THR A 176 -3.26 34.29 7.34
C THR A 176 -2.52 34.98 8.50
N PRO A 177 -2.50 36.32 8.56
CA PRO A 177 -1.85 37.03 9.66
C PRO A 177 -2.55 36.74 11.01
N THR A 178 -1.74 36.55 12.06
CA THR A 178 -2.18 36.35 13.46
C THR A 178 -2.75 37.61 14.08
#